data_AF-A0A848KYH3-F1
#
_entry.id   AF-A0A848KYH3-F1
#
_cell.length_a   1.000
_cell.length_b   1.000
_cell.length_c   1.000
_cell.angle_alpha   90.00
_cell.angle_beta   90.00
_cell.angle_gamma   90.00
#
_symmetry.space_group_name_H-M   'P 1'
#
loop_
_entity.id
_entity.type
_entity.pdbx_description
1 polymer ?
#
loop_
_entity_poly.entity_id
_entity_poly.type
_entity_poly.pdbx_seq_one_letter_code
_entity_poly.pdbx_strand_id
1 'polypeptide(L)'
;MHNGDAGPRQAVWFQSEPVSVLGAWRNAIGRREVEELFADLALTLSDCTSYEFDLQVCDVVGDMAYTVGLEHTSVIVEGTPRTYTLRATQVYRRENDQPAS
;
A
#
# COMPACT_ATOMS: atom_id res chain seq x y z
N MET A 1 -4.10 1.89 -6.64
CA MET A 1 -5.21 0.98 -6.28
C MET A 1 -6.53 1.70 -6.18
N HIS A 2 -6.61 2.85 -5.50
CA HIS A 2 -7.88 3.54 -5.25
C HIS A 2 -8.64 4.01 -6.50
N ASN A 3 -7.98 4.09 -7.66
CA ASN A 3 -8.61 4.40 -8.95
C ASN A 3 -8.64 3.19 -9.91
N GLY A 4 -8.73 1.97 -9.39
CA GLY A 4 -8.76 0.75 -10.20
C GLY A 4 -7.43 0.30 -10.81
N ASP A 5 -6.33 1.00 -10.53
CA ASP A 5 -4.99 0.64 -11.04
C ASP A 5 -4.03 0.29 -9.90
N ALA A 6 -3.64 -0.98 -9.81
CA ALA A 6 -2.66 -1.47 -8.84
C ALA A 6 -1.21 -1.22 -9.26
N GLY A 7 -0.93 -0.97 -10.55
CA GLY A 7 0.40 -0.93 -11.16
C GLY A 7 1.37 0.03 -10.46
N PRO A 8 1.00 1.30 -10.18
CA PRO A 8 1.87 2.22 -9.46
C PRO A 8 2.24 1.76 -8.06
N ARG A 9 1.33 1.05 -7.36
CA ARG A 9 1.62 0.53 -6.02
C ARG A 9 2.49 -0.72 -6.11
N GLN A 10 2.24 -1.62 -7.06
CA GLN A 10 3.06 -2.80 -7.29
C GLN A 10 4.49 -2.44 -7.71
N ALA A 11 4.68 -1.40 -8.54
CA ALA A 11 5.99 -0.98 -9.02
C ALA A 11 6.92 -0.45 -7.91
N VAL A 12 6.36 0.03 -6.79
CA VAL A 12 7.12 0.51 -5.62
C VAL A 12 7.49 -0.64 -4.68
N TRP A 13 6.83 -1.79 -4.81
CA TRP A 13 7.14 -2.97 -4.01
C TRP A 13 8.21 -3.80 -4.72
N PHE A 14 9.42 -3.76 -4.16
CA PHE A 14 10.59 -4.44 -4.72
C PHE A 14 10.52 -5.97 -4.57
N GLN A 15 11.29 -6.66 -5.42
CA GLN A 15 11.18 -8.09 -5.73
C GLN A 15 11.54 -9.04 -4.57
N SER A 16 12.30 -8.55 -3.57
CA SER A 16 12.87 -9.41 -2.54
C SER A 16 11.84 -9.78 -1.48
N GLU A 17 11.95 -10.98 -0.94
CA GLU A 17 11.10 -11.49 0.14
C GLU A 17 11.84 -11.42 1.49
N PRO A 18 11.12 -11.33 2.64
CA PRO A 18 9.66 -11.29 2.75
C PRO A 18 9.10 -9.87 2.56
N VAL A 19 7.87 -9.79 2.06
CA VAL A 19 6.99 -8.60 2.11
C VAL A 19 5.63 -8.96 2.74
N SER A 20 4.94 -7.99 3.35
CA SER A 20 3.61 -8.27 3.94
C SER A 20 2.72 -7.03 4.00
N VAL A 21 1.41 -7.26 4.06
CA VAL A 21 0.40 -6.26 4.38
C VAL A 21 -0.45 -6.81 5.51
N LEU A 22 -0.58 -6.04 6.60
CA LEU A 22 -1.54 -6.30 7.66
C LEU A 22 -2.68 -5.27 7.55
N GLY A 23 -3.66 -5.59 6.71
CA GLY A 23 -4.70 -4.65 6.30
C GLY A 23 -5.99 -4.78 7.10
N ALA A 24 -6.79 -3.72 7.12
CA ALA A 24 -8.09 -3.70 7.77
C ALA A 24 -9.10 -4.72 7.18
N TRP A 25 -8.96 -5.04 5.89
CA TRP A 25 -9.79 -6.05 5.21
C TRP A 25 -9.16 -7.44 5.30
N ARG A 26 -7.93 -7.58 4.83
CA ARG A 26 -7.20 -8.85 4.84
C ARG A 26 -5.71 -8.63 5.09
N ASN A 27 -5.08 -9.70 5.57
CA ASN A 27 -3.63 -9.82 5.64
C ASN A 27 -3.10 -10.57 4.41
N ALA A 28 -1.87 -10.26 4.03
CA ALA A 28 -1.15 -10.95 2.97
C ALA A 28 0.32 -11.09 3.37
N ILE A 29 0.88 -12.29 3.19
CA ILE A 29 2.28 -12.57 3.50
C ILE A 29 2.95 -13.12 2.25
N GLY A 30 4.05 -12.49 1.86
CA GLY A 30 4.75 -12.80 0.63
C GLY A 30 4.18 -12.05 -0.58
N ARG A 31 5.03 -11.88 -1.59
CA ARG A 31 4.81 -11.09 -2.80
C ARG A 31 3.55 -11.50 -3.53
N ARG A 32 3.36 -12.80 -3.77
CA ARG A 32 2.19 -13.33 -4.50
C ARG A 32 0.88 -12.91 -3.83
N GLU A 33 0.76 -13.09 -2.51
CA GLU A 33 -0.47 -12.75 -1.79
C GLU A 33 -0.72 -11.24 -1.73
N VAL A 34 0.36 -10.45 -1.69
CA VAL A 34 0.32 -8.98 -1.73
C VAL A 34 -0.08 -8.48 -3.13
N GLU A 35 0.45 -9.08 -4.19
CA GLU A 35 0.06 -8.80 -5.59
C GLU A 35 -1.42 -9.10 -5.82
N GLU A 36 -1.88 -10.28 -5.39
CA GLU A 36 -3.29 -10.68 -5.41
C GLU A 36 -4.16 -9.70 -4.60
N LEU A 37 -3.67 -9.23 -3.44
CA LEU A 37 -4.40 -8.28 -2.60
C LEU A 37 -4.61 -6.97 -3.33
N PHE A 38 -3.57 -6.43 -3.95
CA PHE A 38 -3.68 -5.18 -4.69
C PHE A 38 -4.55 -5.32 -5.94
N ALA A 39 -4.51 -6.47 -6.62
CA ALA A 39 -5.41 -6.75 -7.74
C ALA A 39 -6.88 -6.77 -7.31
N ASP A 40 -7.20 -7.48 -6.22
CA ASP A 40 -8.56 -7.56 -5.68
C ASP A 40 -9.08 -6.19 -5.21
N LEU A 41 -8.22 -5.39 -4.56
CA LEU A 41 -8.57 -4.03 -4.15
C LEU A 41 -8.77 -3.10 -5.35
N ALA A 42 -8.03 -3.28 -6.44
CA ALA A 42 -8.24 -2.51 -7.66
C ALA A 42 -9.57 -2.85 -8.35
N LEU A 43 -10.07 -4.09 -8.23
CA LEU A 43 -11.38 -4.47 -8.78
C LEU A 43 -12.56 -3.90 -7.97
N THR A 44 -12.36 -3.68 -6.68
CA THR A 44 -13.43 -3.26 -5.74
C THR A 44 -13.50 -1.75 -5.52
N LEU A 45 -12.42 -1.03 -5.84
CA LEU A 45 -12.29 0.42 -5.62
C LEU A 45 -12.35 1.19 -6.95
N SER A 46 -13.22 2.19 -7.03
CA SER A 46 -13.33 3.09 -8.17
C SER A 46 -13.58 4.53 -7.73
N ASP A 47 -13.45 5.49 -8.66
CA ASP A 47 -13.79 6.90 -8.46
C ASP A 47 -13.25 7.49 -7.14
N CYS A 48 -11.95 7.30 -6.89
CA CYS A 48 -11.30 7.96 -5.77
C CYS A 48 -11.29 9.47 -5.98
N THR A 49 -11.97 10.19 -5.09
CA THR A 49 -12.13 11.65 -5.16
C THR A 49 -11.17 12.38 -4.23
N SER A 50 -10.67 11.69 -3.19
CA SER A 50 -9.63 12.23 -2.30
C SER A 50 -8.81 11.11 -1.67
N TYR A 51 -7.51 11.35 -1.58
CA TYR A 51 -6.58 10.59 -0.75
C TYR A 51 -5.60 11.58 -0.11
N GLU A 52 -5.47 11.52 1.20
CA GLU A 52 -4.48 12.28 1.97
C GLU A 52 -3.80 11.34 2.96
N PHE A 53 -2.49 11.51 3.13
CA PHE A 53 -1.73 10.84 4.18
C PHE A 53 -1.23 11.87 5.18
N ASP A 54 -1.84 11.87 6.37
CA ASP A 54 -1.40 12.68 7.52
C ASP A 54 -0.25 11.98 8.22
N LEU A 55 0.98 12.39 7.89
CA LEU A 55 2.21 11.84 8.46
C LEU A 55 2.40 12.31 9.90
N GLN A 56 2.42 11.37 10.84
CA GLN A 56 2.61 11.67 12.26
C GLN A 56 4.05 11.43 12.71
N VAL A 57 4.65 10.32 12.26
CA VAL A 57 6.03 9.95 12.63
C VAL A 57 6.71 9.33 11.42
N CYS A 58 7.96 9.69 11.18
CA CYS A 58 8.84 8.97 10.28
C CYS A 58 10.25 8.89 10.88
N ASP A 59 10.98 7.84 10.52
CA ASP A 59 12.41 7.76 10.82
C ASP A 59 13.14 6.89 9.80
N VAL A 60 14.47 7.00 9.79
CA VAL A 60 15.40 6.18 9.00
C VAL A 60 16.38 5.51 9.96
N VAL A 61 16.45 4.18 9.90
CA VAL A 61 17.32 3.36 10.76
C VAL A 61 18.14 2.43 9.88
N GLY A 62 19.40 2.80 9.64
CA GLY A 62 20.28 2.05 8.74
C GLY A 62 19.73 1.99 7.32
N ASP A 63 19.56 0.78 6.78
CA ASP A 63 18.97 0.54 5.46
C ASP A 63 17.43 0.44 5.48
N MET A 64 16.80 0.78 6.60
CA MET A 64 15.34 0.80 6.72
C MET A 64 14.81 2.21 6.96
N ALA A 65 13.56 2.43 6.56
CA ALA A 65 12.79 3.61 6.93
C ALA A 65 11.37 3.20 7.30
N TYR A 66 10.67 4.04 8.03
CA TYR A 66 9.23 3.85 8.23
C TYR A 66 8.48 5.17 8.27
N THR A 67 7.21 5.11 7.93
CA THR A 67 6.22 6.17 8.18
C THR A 67 5.08 5.59 9.02
N VAL A 68 4.52 6.42 9.89
CA VAL A 68 3.32 6.16 10.68
C VAL A 68 2.40 7.35 10.50
N GLY A 69 1.16 7.09 10.11
CA GLY A 69 0.20 8.16 9.85
C GLY A 69 -1.22 7.66 9.64
N LEU A 70 -2.08 8.60 9.26
CA LEU A 70 -3.47 8.35 8.93
C LEU A 70 -3.70 8.49 7.42
N GLU A 71 -4.31 7.50 6.80
CA GLU A 71 -4.81 7.58 5.44
C GLU A 71 -6.28 8.03 5.47
N HIS A 72 -6.58 9.20 4.92
CA HIS A 72 -7.94 9.70 4.69
C HIS A 72 -8.31 9.44 3.24
N THR A 73 -9.39 8.69 3.01
CA THR A 73 -9.79 8.30 1.66
C THR A 73 -11.29 8.52 1.45
N SER A 74 -11.66 9.11 0.31
CA SER A 74 -13.02 9.06 -0.22
C SER A 74 -13.02 8.38 -1.58
N VAL A 75 -13.71 7.24 -1.68
CA VAL A 75 -13.68 6.32 -2.83
C VAL A 75 -15.02 5.58 -2.94
N ILE A 76 -15.34 5.06 -4.11
CA ILE A 76 -16.43 4.11 -4.27
C ILE A 76 -15.91 2.70 -3.96
N VAL A 77 -16.58 1.99 -3.05
CA VAL A 77 -16.30 0.59 -2.71
C VAL A 77 -17.51 -0.23 -3.14
N GLU A 78 -17.33 -1.11 -4.13
CA GLU A 78 -18.39 -1.98 -4.67
C GLU A 78 -19.65 -1.17 -5.05
N GLY A 79 -19.48 -0.04 -5.74
CA GLY A 79 -20.57 0.84 -6.18
C GLY A 79 -21.14 1.77 -5.10
N THR A 80 -20.67 1.67 -3.85
CA THR A 80 -21.12 2.55 -2.75
C THR A 80 -20.05 3.57 -2.36
N PRO A 81 -20.33 4.88 -2.39
CA PRO A 81 -19.41 5.90 -1.88
C PRO A 81 -19.08 5.69 -0.40
N ARG A 82 -17.80 5.73 -0.05
CA ARG A 82 -17.32 5.65 1.32
C ARG A 82 -16.24 6.68 1.59
N THR A 83 -16.28 7.26 2.79
CA THR A 83 -15.19 8.06 3.35
C THR A 83 -14.73 7.41 4.64
N TYR A 84 -13.43 7.15 4.76
CA TYR A 84 -12.86 6.46 5.91
C TYR A 84 -11.44 6.92 6.23
N THR A 85 -11.03 6.66 7.47
CA THR A 85 -9.67 6.86 7.98
C THR A 85 -9.05 5.52 8.35
N LEU A 86 -7.83 5.24 7.89
CA LEU A 86 -7.04 4.09 8.32
C LEU A 86 -5.77 4.56 9.04
N ARG A 87 -5.33 3.81 10.05
CA ARG A 87 -3.97 3.93 10.58
C ARG A 87 -3.06 3.08 9.72
N ALA A 88 -1.98 3.66 9.22
CA ALA A 88 -1.01 2.95 8.41
C ALA A 88 0.41 3.11 8.97
N THR A 89 1.12 1.99 9.04
CA THR A 89 2.57 1.96 9.20
C THR A 89 3.15 1.36 7.95
N GLN A 90 3.95 2.13 7.22
CA GLN A 90 4.64 1.66 6.03
C GLN A 90 6.11 1.52 6.38
N VAL A 91 6.65 0.31 6.20
CA VAL A 91 8.05 0.00 6.47
C VAL A 91 8.74 -0.23 5.14
N TYR A 92 9.85 0.44 4.94
CA TYR A 92 10.65 0.40 3.73
C TYR A 92 12.02 -0.16 4.07
N ARG A 93 12.59 -0.91 3.14
CA ARG A 93 14.02 -1.24 3.15
C ARG A 93 14.63 -0.75 1.85
N ARG A 94 15.86 -0.25 1.93
CA ARG A 94 16.72 -0.05 0.76
C ARG A 94 17.08 -1.43 0.22
N GLU A 95 16.81 -1.67 -1.05
CA GLU A 95 17.39 -2.79 -1.78
C GLU A 95 18.58 -2.25 -2.57
N ASN A 96 19.72 -2.95 -2.52
CA ASN A 96 20.92 -2.52 -3.23
C ASN A 96 20.65 -2.57 -4.74
N ASP A 97 21.17 -1.58 -5.48
CA ASP A 97 21.16 -1.53 -6.94
C ASP A 97 22.01 -2.68 -7.52
N GLN A 98 21.47 -3.90 -7.56
CA GLN A 98 22.00 -4.94 -8.44
C GLN A 98 21.15 -4.95 -9.71
N PRO A 99 21.67 -4.46 -10.85
CA PRO A 99 21.01 -4.71 -12.11
C PRO A 99 20.93 -6.22 -12.31
N ALA A 100 19.76 -6.71 -12.71
CA ALA A 100 19.53 -8.11 -13.01
C ALA A 100 20.67 -8.62 -13.91
N SER A 101 21.40 -9.63 -13.42
CA SER A 101 22.46 -10.33 -14.15
C SER A 101 21.89 -11.17 -15.28
#